data_AF-D2MNT8-F1
#
_entry.id   AF-D2MNT8-F1
#
_cell.length_a   1.000
_cell.length_b   1.000
_cell.length_c   1.000
_cell.angle_alpha   90.00
_cell.angle_beta   90.00
_cell.angle_gamma   90.00
#
_symmetry.space_group_name_H-M   'P 1'
#
loop_
_entity.id
_entity.type
_entity.pdbx_description
1 polymer ?
#
loop_
_entity_poly.entity_id
_entity_poly.type
_entity_poly.pdbx_seq_one_letter_code
_entity_poly.pdbx_strand_id
1 'polypeptide(L)'
;MRKIHNGKVYDTKTSVFVMSLNLDGLKRDLYQKSTGEFFLYDKNSERMRPLRFKDAQQYVMDQGTKEIQDQFFGQIATNHEKILISAYITKEQKAHLKRAAAIRGMSISSLIGSWAESLEHLDK
;
A
#
# COMPACT_ATOMS: atom_id res chain seq x y z
N MET A 1 -10.12 -4.75 16.55
CA MET A 1 -11.44 -5.09 15.98
C MET A 1 -11.21 -5.70 14.62
N ARG A 2 -11.98 -6.72 14.21
CA ARG A 2 -11.80 -7.43 12.93
C ARG A 2 -13.14 -7.55 12.19
N LYS A 3 -13.17 -7.21 10.90
CA LYS A 3 -14.34 -7.33 10.02
C LYS A 3 -13.93 -7.88 8.64
N ILE A 4 -14.87 -8.50 7.95
CA ILE A 4 -14.72 -8.93 6.56
C ILE A 4 -15.61 -8.04 5.69
N HIS A 5 -15.05 -7.47 4.63
CA HIS A 5 -15.78 -6.67 3.66
C HIS A 5 -15.30 -7.07 2.25
N ASN A 6 -16.22 -7.47 1.37
CA ASN A 6 -15.92 -7.99 0.02
C ASN A 6 -14.81 -9.05 -0.03
N GLY A 7 -14.85 -10.02 0.89
CA GLY A 7 -13.86 -11.11 0.99
C GLY A 7 -12.49 -10.68 1.53
N LYS A 8 -12.28 -9.39 1.83
CA LYS A 8 -11.05 -8.87 2.44
C LYS A 8 -11.22 -8.69 3.94
N VAL A 9 -10.20 -9.09 4.69
CA VAL A 9 -10.15 -8.89 6.15
C VAL A 9 -9.58 -7.50 6.45
N TYR A 10 -10.24 -6.81 7.38
CA TYR A 10 -9.82 -5.54 7.97
C TYR A 10 -9.70 -5.74 9.47
N ASP A 11 -8.52 -5.48 10.03
CA ASP A 11 -8.24 -5.72 11.44
C ASP A 11 -7.35 -4.62 12.00
N THR A 12 -7.83 -3.90 13.01
CA THR A 12 -7.06 -2.82 13.65
C THR A 12 -5.89 -3.33 14.49
N LYS A 13 -5.82 -4.64 14.82
CA LYS A 13 -4.70 -5.22 15.59
C LYS A 13 -3.49 -5.52 14.72
N THR A 14 -3.70 -5.90 13.47
CA THR A 14 -2.63 -6.27 12.53
C THR A 14 -2.31 -5.15 11.54
N SER A 15 -3.00 -4.01 11.64
CA SER A 15 -2.82 -2.85 10.79
C SER A 15 -2.14 -1.74 11.57
N VAL A 16 -1.35 -0.92 10.88
CA VAL A 16 -0.67 0.23 11.47
C VAL A 16 -1.68 1.37 11.58
N PHE A 17 -1.79 1.95 12.78
CA PHE A 17 -2.56 3.18 12.98
C PHE A 17 -1.79 4.35 12.35
N VAL A 18 -2.47 5.12 11.52
CA VAL A 18 -1.88 6.27 10.81
C VAL A 18 -2.16 7.54 11.58
N MET A 19 -3.44 7.91 11.71
CA MET A 19 -3.90 9.09 12.43
C MET A 19 -5.41 9.05 12.69
N SER A 20 -5.89 9.93 13.56
CA SER A 20 -7.31 10.21 13.71
C SER A 20 -7.70 11.41 12.86
N LEU A 21 -8.75 11.25 12.06
CA LEU A 21 -9.31 12.24 11.15
C LEU A 21 -10.61 12.81 11.71
N ASN A 22 -10.90 14.06 11.36
CA ASN A 22 -12.22 14.65 11.50
C ASN A 22 -12.87 14.72 10.11
N LEU A 23 -13.89 13.89 9.89
CA LEU A 23 -14.61 13.80 8.62
C LEU A 23 -16.08 14.09 8.88
N ASP A 24 -16.57 15.21 8.36
CA ASP A 24 -17.96 15.68 8.53
C ASP A 24 -18.38 15.80 10.00
N GLY A 25 -17.47 16.24 10.88
CA GLY A 25 -17.70 16.33 12.33
C GLY A 25 -17.61 14.99 13.07
N LEU A 26 -17.34 13.89 12.37
CA LEU A 26 -17.16 12.57 12.96
C LEU A 26 -15.68 12.20 13.04
N LYS A 27 -15.24 11.75 14.22
CA LYS A 27 -13.89 11.21 14.41
C LYS A 27 -13.78 9.81 13.81
N ARG A 28 -12.84 9.61 12.90
CA ARG A 28 -12.53 8.29 12.30
C ARG A 28 -11.03 8.05 12.33
N ASP A 29 -10.63 6.82 12.61
CA ASP A 29 -9.23 6.43 12.63
C ASP A 29 -8.82 5.85 11.28
N LEU A 30 -7.72 6.34 10.71
CA LEU A 30 -7.12 5.82 9.49
C LEU A 30 -6.09 4.74 9.83
N TYR A 31 -6.20 3.60 9.17
CA TYR A 31 -5.29 2.48 9.30
C TYR A 31 -4.71 2.07 7.95
N GLN A 32 -3.48 1.58 7.95
CA GLN A 32 -2.82 0.95 6.82
C GLN A 32 -2.60 -0.54 7.09
N LYS A 33 -3.03 -1.39 6.17
CA LYS A 33 -2.74 -2.83 6.19
C LYS A 33 -1.30 -3.08 5.76
N SER A 34 -0.75 -4.25 6.13
CA SER A 34 0.56 -4.71 5.63
C SER A 34 0.63 -4.82 4.09
N THR A 35 -0.51 -4.94 3.41
CA THR A 35 -0.61 -4.94 1.94
C THR A 35 -0.54 -3.55 1.32
N GLY A 36 -0.44 -2.48 2.11
CA GLY A 36 -0.51 -1.09 1.66
C GLY A 36 -1.93 -0.54 1.48
N GLU A 37 -2.97 -1.38 1.61
CA GLU A 37 -4.36 -0.94 1.55
C GLU A 37 -4.75 -0.13 2.80
N PHE A 38 -5.47 0.97 2.60
CA PHE A 38 -5.96 1.81 3.70
C PHE A 38 -7.44 1.55 4.02
N PHE A 39 -7.84 1.82 5.26
CA PHE A 39 -9.24 1.81 5.67
C PHE A 39 -9.50 2.75 6.84
N LEU A 40 -10.74 3.24 6.93
CA LEU A 40 -11.22 4.03 8.05
C LEU A 40 -11.95 3.12 9.04
N TYR A 41 -11.73 3.38 10.32
CA TYR A 41 -12.48 2.80 11.43
C TYR A 41 -13.27 3.91 12.14
N ASP A 42 -14.59 3.76 12.19
CA ASP A 42 -15.46 4.61 12.99
C ASP A 42 -15.68 3.95 14.35
N LYS A 43 -15.22 4.61 15.43
CA LYS A 43 -15.35 4.11 16.80
C LYS A 43 -16.80 4.07 17.28
N ASN A 44 -17.65 4.96 16.79
CA ASN A 44 -19.03 5.08 17.25
C ASN A 44 -19.91 3.99 16.63
N SER A 45 -19.71 3.69 15.35
CA SER A 45 -20.49 2.68 14.63
C SER A 45 -19.79 1.31 14.51
N GLU A 46 -18.54 1.21 14.95
CA GLU A 46 -17.64 0.07 14.77
C GLU A 46 -17.50 -0.40 13.31
N ARG A 47 -17.75 0.52 12.36
CA ARG A 47 -17.69 0.23 10.93
C ARG A 47 -16.29 0.41 10.38
N MET A 48 -15.92 -0.47 9.46
CA MET A 48 -14.69 -0.37 8.68
C MET A 48 -15.04 -0.06 7.23
N ARG A 49 -14.40 0.98 6.67
CA ARG A 49 -14.60 1.40 5.28
C ARG A 49 -13.27 1.34 4.54
N PRO A 50 -13.14 0.50 3.50
CA PRO A 50 -11.96 0.52 2.64
C PRO A 50 -11.75 1.91 2.04
N LEU A 51 -10.50 2.31 1.88
CA LEU A 51 -10.14 3.61 1.34
C LEU A 51 -9.16 3.45 0.18
N ARG A 52 -9.33 4.25 -0.88
CA ARG A 52 -8.37 4.29 -1.99
C ARG A 52 -7.09 4.98 -1.52
N PHE A 53 -5.96 4.63 -2.15
CA PHE A 53 -4.67 5.23 -1.84
C PHE A 53 -4.71 6.77 -1.95
N LYS A 54 -5.26 7.31 -3.05
CA LYS A 54 -5.38 8.76 -3.25
C LYS A 54 -6.23 9.46 -2.18
N ASP A 55 -7.33 8.84 -1.75
CA ASP A 55 -8.16 9.42 -0.69
C ASP A 55 -7.45 9.41 0.66
N ALA A 56 -6.71 8.33 0.97
CA ALA A 56 -5.90 8.22 2.19
C ALA A 56 -4.78 9.28 2.19
N GLN A 57 -4.10 9.43 1.06
CA GLN A 57 -3.08 10.45 0.85
C GLN A 57 -3.67 11.84 1.08
N GLN A 58 -4.79 12.17 0.44
CA GLN A 58 -5.43 13.47 0.58
C GLN A 58 -5.75 13.80 2.05
N TYR A 59 -6.34 12.86 2.79
CA TYR A 59 -6.65 13.09 4.21
C TYR A 59 -5.41 13.31 5.07
N VAL A 60 -4.32 12.60 4.80
CA VAL A 60 -3.06 12.79 5.53
C VAL A 60 -2.38 14.11 5.15
N MET A 61 -2.49 14.54 3.90
CA MET A 61 -1.99 15.86 3.47
C MET A 61 -2.80 17.01 4.06
N ASP A 62 -4.12 16.85 4.21
CA ASP A 62 -5.01 17.89 4.70
C ASP A 62 -4.98 18.05 6.23
N GLN A 63 -4.86 16.94 6.97
CA GLN A 63 -5.03 16.92 8.43
C GLN A 63 -3.82 16.36 9.19
N GLY A 64 -2.93 15.64 8.53
CA GLY A 64 -1.78 15.00 9.16
C GLY A 64 -0.65 15.98 9.47
N THR A 65 0.22 15.60 10.40
CA THR A 65 1.48 16.33 10.60
C THR A 65 2.48 15.98 9.49
N LYS A 66 3.52 16.81 9.34
CA LYS A 66 4.55 16.58 8.34
C LYS A 66 5.25 15.21 8.54
N GLU A 67 5.43 14.79 9.79
CA GLU A 67 6.03 13.49 10.11
C GLU A 67 5.17 12.32 9.58
N ILE A 68 3.84 12.40 9.74
CA ILE A 68 2.91 11.37 9.23
C ILE A 68 2.88 11.38 7.70
N GLN A 69 2.88 12.57 7.10
CA GLN A 69 2.96 12.72 5.64
C GLN A 69 4.22 12.04 5.09
N ASP A 70 5.39 12.37 5.64
CA ASP A 70 6.68 11.83 5.20
C ASP A 70 6.78 10.33 5.47
N GLN A 71 6.27 9.84 6.60
CA GLN A 71 6.33 8.41 6.95
C GLN A 71 5.51 7.52 6.01
N PHE A 72 4.30 7.93 5.63
CA PHE A 72 3.36 7.07 4.90
C PHE A 72 3.29 7.40 3.40
N PHE A 73 3.63 8.63 3.02
CA PHE A 73 3.50 9.13 1.64
C PHE A 73 4.74 9.92 1.17
N GLY A 74 5.81 9.95 1.97
CA GLY A 74 7.09 10.51 1.57
C GLY A 74 7.83 9.61 0.58
N GLN A 75 9.03 10.04 0.21
CA GLN A 75 9.89 9.27 -0.68
C GLN A 75 10.36 7.98 0.01
N ILE A 76 10.33 6.87 -0.71
CA ILE A 76 10.85 5.59 -0.20
C ILE A 76 12.36 5.76 -0.01
N ALA A 77 12.82 5.65 1.24
CA ALA A 77 14.24 5.66 1.54
C ALA A 77 14.91 4.49 0.81
N THR A 78 15.93 4.78 0.00
CA THR A 78 16.65 3.78 -0.80
C THR A 78 17.54 2.92 0.09
N ASN A 79 16.93 2.02 0.88
CA ASN A 79 17.68 0.92 1.49
C ASN A 79 17.77 -0.23 0.46
N HIS A 80 18.96 -0.80 0.30
CA HIS A 80 19.19 -1.87 -0.67
C HIS A 80 18.83 -3.25 -0.08
N GLU A 81 17.92 -3.26 0.90
CA GLU A 81 17.51 -4.48 1.59
C GLU A 81 16.59 -5.30 0.68
N LYS A 82 16.92 -6.59 0.50
CA LYS A 82 16.13 -7.48 -0.34
C LYS A 82 15.05 -8.16 0.49
N ILE A 83 13.79 -7.90 0.14
CA ILE A 83 12.63 -8.55 0.75
C ILE A 83 12.09 -9.62 -0.21
N LEU A 84 11.78 -10.81 0.33
CA LEU A 84 11.13 -11.87 -0.45
C LEU A 84 9.65 -11.54 -0.66
N ILE A 85 9.23 -11.43 -1.93
CA ILE A 85 7.81 -11.31 -2.31
C ILE A 85 7.36 -12.61 -2.98
N SER A 86 6.38 -13.27 -2.37
CA SER A 86 5.75 -14.47 -2.92
C SER A 86 4.47 -14.09 -3.67
N ALA A 87 4.42 -14.38 -4.97
CA ALA A 87 3.26 -14.12 -5.82
C ALA A 87 2.94 -15.32 -6.72
N TYR A 88 1.65 -15.52 -7.00
CA TYR A 88 1.19 -16.50 -7.98
C TYR A 88 1.18 -15.87 -9.37
N ILE A 89 1.82 -16.53 -10.33
CA ILE A 89 1.83 -16.14 -11.75
C ILE A 89 1.52 -17.35 -12.62
N THR A 90 1.00 -17.11 -13.81
CA THR A 90 0.75 -18.17 -14.80
C THR A 90 2.07 -18.70 -15.38
N LYS A 91 2.03 -19.92 -15.93
CA LYS A 91 3.17 -20.49 -16.68
C LYS A 91 3.59 -19.57 -17.84
N GLU A 92 2.62 -18.94 -18.49
CA GLU A 92 2.84 -18.00 -19.59
C GLU A 92 3.56 -16.74 -19.10
N GLN A 93 3.08 -16.11 -18.03
CA GLN A 93 3.73 -14.93 -17.41
C GLN A 93 5.18 -15.25 -17.01
N LYS A 94 5.43 -16.43 -16.44
CA LYS A 94 6.79 -16.87 -16.12
C LYS A 94 7.67 -17.00 -17.36
N ALA A 95 7.14 -17.51 -18.47
CA ALA A 95 7.88 -17.63 -19.73
C ALA A 95 8.19 -16.24 -20.34
N HIS A 96 7.23 -15.32 -20.31
CA HIS A 96 7.43 -13.93 -20.73
C HIS A 96 8.51 -13.24 -19.91
N LEU A 97 8.45 -13.35 -18.58
CA LEU A 97 9.48 -12.81 -17.67
C LEU A 97 10.87 -13.40 -17.96
N LYS A 98 10.97 -14.72 -18.17
CA LYS A 98 12.24 -15.38 -18.52
C LYS A 98 12.83 -14.83 -19.82
N ARG A 99 12.03 -14.73 -20.89
CA ARG A 99 12.48 -14.21 -22.18
C ARG A 99 12.91 -12.75 -22.06
N ALA A 100 12.08 -11.93 -21.43
CA ALA A 100 12.34 -10.50 -21.24
C ALA A 100 13.61 -10.24 -20.42
N ALA A 101 13.88 -11.07 -19.41
CA ALA A 101 15.08 -10.98 -18.58
C ALA A 101 16.33 -11.45 -19.36
N ALA A 102 16.22 -12.55 -20.12
CA ALA A 102 17.32 -13.06 -20.95
C ALA A 102 17.75 -12.07 -22.05
N ILE A 103 16.79 -11.45 -22.75
CA ILE A 103 17.08 -10.41 -23.77
C ILE A 103 17.86 -9.24 -23.17
N ARG A 104 17.58 -8.89 -21.91
CA ARG A 104 18.20 -7.77 -21.20
C ARG A 104 19.44 -8.18 -20.39
N GLY A 105 19.88 -9.44 -20.48
CA GLY A 105 21.04 -9.94 -19.74
C GLY A 105 20.92 -9.87 -18.22
N MET A 106 19.70 -9.91 -17.67
CA MET A 106 19.44 -9.74 -16.23
C MET A 106 18.62 -10.89 -15.65
N SER A 107 18.54 -10.95 -14.31
CA SER A 107 17.67 -11.92 -13.63
C SER A 107 16.19 -11.49 -13.70
N ILE A 108 15.26 -12.43 -13.50
CA ILE A 108 13.83 -12.09 -13.38
C ILE A 108 13.60 -11.12 -12.22
N SER A 109 14.32 -11.29 -11.10
CA SER A 109 14.19 -10.39 -9.95
C SER A 109 14.65 -8.98 -10.28
N SER A 110 15.75 -8.82 -11.03
CA SER A 110 16.25 -7.52 -11.50
C SER A 110 15.29 -6.87 -12.49
N LEU A 111 14.68 -7.67 -13.38
CA LEU A 111 13.66 -7.19 -14.31
C LEU A 111 12.43 -6.67 -13.55
N ILE A 112 11.92 -7.44 -12.58
CA ILE A 112 10.78 -7.02 -11.76
C ILE A 112 11.13 -5.77 -10.96
N GLY A 113 12.35 -5.68 -10.41
CA GLY A 113 12.83 -4.50 -9.68
C GLY A 113 12.83 -3.23 -10.55
N SER A 114 13.47 -3.28 -11.72
CA SER A 114 13.51 -2.13 -12.63
C SER A 114 12.11 -1.72 -13.13
N TRP A 115 11.21 -2.68 -13.34
CA TRP A 115 9.82 -2.36 -13.65
C TRP A 115 9.11 -1.69 -12.46
N ALA A 116 9.30 -2.19 -11.24
CA ALA A 116 8.72 -1.59 -10.04
C ALA A 116 9.20 -0.14 -9.83
N GLU A 117 10.49 0.13 -10.00
CA GLU A 117 11.06 1.48 -9.94
C GLU A 117 10.43 2.40 -11.00
N SER A 118 10.15 1.89 -12.21
CA SER A 118 9.50 2.67 -13.26
C SER A 118 8.06 3.09 -12.94
N LEU A 119 7.36 2.34 -12.07
CA LEU A 119 5.98 2.66 -11.70
C LEU A 119 5.87 3.97 -10.91
N GLU A 120 6.91 4.37 -10.16
CA GLU A 120 6.93 5.64 -9.42
C GLU A 120 6.86 6.87 -10.33
N HIS A 121 7.23 6.72 -11.61
CA HIS A 121 7.27 7.80 -12.58
C HIS A 121 6.03 7.89 -13.45
N LEU A 122 5.11 6.91 -13.40
CA LEU A 122 3.92 6.87 -14.26
C LEU A 122 2.72 7.61 -13.69
N ASP A 123 2.70 7.87 -12.37
CA ASP A 123 1.58 8.52 -11.67
C ASP A 123 1.85 10.00 -11.28
N LYS A 124 2.92 10.61 -11.83
CA LYS A 124 3.20 12.06 -11.73
C LYS A 124 2.68 12.79 -12.97
#